data_AF-A0A7W9V1R6-F1
#
_entry.id   AF-A0A7W9V1R6-F1
#
_cell.length_a   1.000
_cell.length_b   1.000
_cell.length_c   1.000
_cell.angle_alpha   90.00
_cell.angle_beta   90.00
_cell.angle_gamma   90.00
#
_symmetry.space_group_name_H-M   'P 1'
#
loop_
_entity.id
_entity.type
_entity.pdbx_description
1 polymer ?
#
loop_
_entity_poly.entity_id
_entity_poly.type
_entity_poly.pdbx_seq_one_letter_code
_entity_poly.pdbx_strand_id
1 'polypeptide(L)' 'MTYVVLQTTKDAVVTPYTHAFLKGDKVRNVTLQGQCPADPVGHVGMFVDGPAIQHVVNALGPNDPRSEPTCTGYGLPM' A
#
# COMPACT_ATOMS: atom_id res chain seq x y z
N MET A 1 0.84 -14.78 13.38
CA MET A 1 1.03 -14.31 12.00
C MET A 1 0.08 -13.16 11.74
N THR A 2 0.56 -12.09 11.12
CA THR A 2 -0.22 -10.91 10.71
C THR A 2 -0.02 -10.71 9.22
N TYR A 3 -1.07 -10.30 8.51
CA TYR A 3 -1.03 -10.03 7.07
C TYR A 3 -1.27 -8.54 6.84
N VAL A 4 -0.41 -7.91 6.04
CA VAL A 4 -0.63 -6.55 5.53
C VAL A 4 -0.76 -6.66 4.02
N VAL A 5 -1.86 -6.17 3.48
CA VAL A 5 -2.11 -6.13 2.04
C VAL A 5 -2.16 -4.68 1.60
N LEU A 6 -1.25 -4.30 0.72
CA LEU A 6 -1.16 -2.97 0.12
C LEU A 6 -1.75 -3.03 -1.28
N GLN A 7 -2.62 -2.08 -1.62
CA GLN A 7 -3.21 -1.95 -2.96
C GLN A 7 -3.30 -0.49 -3.38
N THR A 8 -3.27 -0.27 -4.69
CA THR A 8 -3.57 1.02 -5.32
C THR A 8 -4.96 0.99 -5.95
N THR A 9 -5.71 2.08 -5.86
CA THR A 9 -6.99 2.23 -6.57
C THR A 9 -6.81 2.30 -8.09
N LYS A 10 -5.57 2.50 -8.55
CA LYS A 10 -5.18 2.63 -9.97
C LYS A 10 -4.65 1.32 -10.54
N ASP A 11 -4.84 0.20 -9.84
CA ASP A 11 -4.44 -1.11 -10.33
C ASP A 11 -5.28 -1.46 -11.57
N ALA A 12 -4.62 -1.57 -12.73
CA ALA A 12 -5.24 -1.95 -13.99
C ALA A 12 -5.11 -3.46 -14.30
N VAL A 13 -4.35 -4.21 -13.50
CA VAL A 13 -4.07 -5.63 -13.70
C VAL A 13 -5.02 -6.47 -12.85
N VAL A 14 -5.16 -6.14 -11.57
CA VAL A 14 -6.09 -6.79 -10.63
C VAL A 14 -7.28 -5.86 -10.42
N THR A 15 -8.36 -6.08 -11.17
CA THR A 15 -9.53 -5.20 -11.15
C THR A 15 -10.82 -5.94 -10.77
N PRO A 16 -11.66 -5.35 -9.88
CA PRO A 16 -11.35 -4.27 -8.94
C PRO A 16 -10.19 -4.61 -7.99
N TYR A 17 -9.39 -3.60 -7.62
CA TYR A 17 -8.20 -3.74 -6.75
C TYR A 17 -8.50 -4.46 -5.43
N THR A 18 -9.74 -4.36 -4.93
CA THR A 18 -10.19 -5.04 -3.72
C THR A 18 -10.20 -6.55 -3.83
N HIS A 19 -10.10 -7.15 -5.02
CA HIS A 19 -9.97 -8.60 -5.18
C HIS A 19 -8.69 -9.17 -4.56
N ALA A 20 -7.64 -8.37 -4.41
CA ALA A 20 -6.42 -8.78 -3.72
C ALA A 20 -6.54 -8.70 -2.18
N PHE A 21 -7.56 -8.01 -1.64
CA PHE A 21 -7.72 -7.89 -0.20
C PHE A 21 -8.11 -9.20 0.47
N LEU A 22 -7.55 -9.41 1.66
CA LEU A 22 -7.82 -10.59 2.49
C LEU A 22 -8.87 -10.29 3.57
N LYS A 23 -9.44 -11.33 4.15
CA LYS A 23 -10.37 -11.24 5.28
C LYS A 23 -9.86 -12.08 6.44
N GLY A 24 -9.94 -11.57 7.66
CA GLY A 24 -9.59 -12.29 8.89
C GLY A 24 -9.08 -11.37 10.01
N ASP A 25 -9.05 -11.89 11.23
CA ASP A 25 -8.80 -11.11 12.46
C ASP A 25 -7.41 -10.46 12.54
N LYS A 26 -6.45 -10.94 11.75
CA LYS A 26 -5.06 -10.43 11.71
C LYS A 26 -4.67 -9.88 10.35
N VAL A 27 -5.65 -9.38 9.59
CA VAL A 27 -5.44 -8.76 8.27
C VAL A 27 -5.57 -7.23 8.39
N ARG A 28 -4.59 -6.52 7.82
CA ARG A 28 -4.67 -5.08 7.58
C ARG A 28 -4.63 -4.82 6.07
N ASN A 29 -5.77 -4.48 5.49
CA ASN A 29 -5.84 -4.01 4.10
C ASN A 29 -5.63 -2.49 4.08
N VAL A 30 -4.75 -2.02 3.20
CA VAL A 30 -4.39 -0.61 3.06
C VAL A 30 -4.52 -0.23 1.59
N THR A 31 -5.18 0.89 1.34
CA THR A 31 -5.23 1.54 0.03
C THR A 31 -4.32 2.75 0.04
N LEU A 32 -3.34 2.82 -0.87
CA LEU A 32 -2.34 3.90 -0.90
C LEU A 32 -2.99 5.28 -1.05
N GLN A 33 -3.97 5.41 -1.94
CA GLN A 33 -4.68 6.68 -2.16
C GLN A 33 -5.55 7.09 -0.96
N GLY A 34 -5.81 6.20 0.00
CA GLY A 34 -6.44 6.56 1.27
C GLY A 34 -5.54 7.43 2.15
N GLN A 35 -4.22 7.26 2.05
CA GLN A 35 -3.23 8.07 2.78
C GLN A 35 -2.63 9.17 1.90
N CYS A 36 -2.30 8.85 0.65
CA CYS A 36 -1.70 9.76 -0.31
C CYS A 36 -2.62 9.92 -1.53
N PRO A 37 -3.66 10.78 -1.47
CA PRO A 37 -4.67 10.88 -2.53
C PRO A 37 -4.11 11.22 -3.92
N ALA A 38 -3.00 11.95 -3.97
CA ALA A 38 -2.33 12.35 -5.20
C ALA A 38 -1.43 11.27 -5.80
N ASP A 39 -1.16 10.17 -5.09
CA ASP A 39 -0.24 9.13 -5.52
C ASP A 39 -0.71 8.48 -6.84
N PRO A 40 0.03 8.66 -7.96
CA PRO A 40 -0.31 8.14 -9.27
C PRO A 40 -0.07 6.63 -9.43
N VAL A 41 0.57 5.96 -8.48
CA VAL A 41 1.14 4.62 -8.69
C VAL A 41 0.13 3.57 -9.19
N GLY A 42 0.55 2.82 -10.21
CA GLY A 42 -0.16 1.68 -10.79
C GLY A 42 0.36 0.34 -10.25
N HIS A 43 -0.02 -0.77 -10.90
CA HIS A 43 0.29 -2.12 -10.41
C HIS A 43 1.79 -2.39 -10.32
N VAL A 44 2.53 -2.10 -11.40
CA VAL A 44 3.98 -2.36 -11.50
C VAL A 44 4.76 -1.30 -10.74
N GLY A 45 4.25 -0.07 -10.66
CA GLY A 45 4.90 1.00 -9.91
C GLY A 45 5.00 0.75 -8.40
N MET A 46 4.12 -0.07 -7.82
CA MET A 46 4.05 -0.28 -6.36
C MET A 46 5.36 -0.78 -5.73
N PHE A 47 6.18 -1.56 -6.44
CA PHE A 47 7.42 -2.13 -5.88
C PHE A 47 8.51 -1.08 -5.60
N VAL A 48 8.41 0.10 -6.21
CA VAL A 48 9.36 1.20 -6.06
C VAL A 48 8.70 2.47 -5.50
N ASP A 49 7.46 2.36 -5.05
CA ASP A 49 6.68 3.48 -4.53
C ASP A 49 7.06 3.80 -3.08
N GLY A 50 7.40 5.06 -2.82
CA GLY A 50 7.85 5.54 -1.52
C GLY A 50 6.85 5.23 -0.39
N PRO A 51 5.58 5.66 -0.49
CA PRO A 51 4.54 5.30 0.48
C PRO A 51 4.38 3.79 0.70
N ALA A 52 4.35 2.99 -0.37
CA ALA A 52 4.25 1.53 -0.27
C ALA A 52 5.43 0.90 0.48
N ILE A 53 6.66 1.30 0.17
CA ILE A 53 7.87 0.81 0.84
C ILE A 53 7.85 1.18 2.33
N GLN A 54 7.45 2.41 2.67
CA GLN A 54 7.32 2.83 4.06
C GLN A 54 6.30 1.99 4.82
N HIS A 55 5.17 1.63 4.21
CA HIS A 55 4.23 0.68 4.83
C HIS A 55 4.84 -0.71 5.06
N VAL A 56 5.65 -1.21 4.13
CA VAL A 56 6.36 -2.49 4.30
C VAL A 56 7.34 -2.40 5.46
N VAL A 57 8.15 -1.33 5.52
CA VAL A 57 9.09 -1.11 6.62
C VAL A 57 8.36 -1.01 7.96
N ASN A 58 7.25 -0.30 8.04
CA ASN A 58 6.46 -0.18 9.27
C ASN A 58 5.83 -1.50 9.70
N ALA A 59 5.44 -2.36 8.73
CA ALA A 59 4.89 -3.68 9.03
C ALA A 59 5.94 -4.70 9.51
N LEU A 60 7.19 -4.56 9.05
CA LEU A 60 8.31 -5.45 9.42
C LEU A 60 9.11 -4.93 10.63
N GLY A 61 9.08 -3.61 10.86
CA GLY A 61 9.81 -2.93 11.92
C GLY A 61 9.11 -2.95 13.28
N PRO A 62 9.59 -2.14 14.24
CA PRO A 62 8.89 -1.94 15.50
C PRO A 62 7.48 -1.42 15.24
N ASN A 63 6.48 -1.99 15.92
CA ASN A 63 5.09 -1.51 15.89
C ASN A 63 4.98 -0.12 16.54
N ASP A 64 5.54 0.92 15.91
CA ASP A 64 5.37 2.32 16.31
C ASP A 64 4.07 2.86 15.70
N PRO A 65 3.05 3.18 16.51
CA PRO A 65 1.78 3.71 16.02
C PRO A 65 1.91 5.07 15.32
N ARG A 66 3.04 5.77 15.49
CA ARG A 66 3.28 7.12 14.95
C ARG A 66 4.00 7.12 13.60
N SER A 67 4.34 5.95 13.07
CA SER A 67 5.01 5.83 11.77
C SER A 67 4.00 5.95 10.63
N GLU A 68 3.71 7.19 10.21
CA GLU A 68 2.93 7.48 9.01
C GLU A 68 3.83 7.67 7.79
N PRO A 69 3.59 6.95 6.67
CA PRO A 69 4.29 7.20 5.42
C PRO A 69 4.19 8.64 4.92
N THR A 70 5.29 9.17 4.39
CA THR A 70 5.30 10.46 3.67
C THR A 70 4.91 10.27 2.21
N CYS A 71 4.11 11.19 1.68
CA CYS A 71 3.61 11.17 0.31
C CYS A 71 4.64 11.76 -0.68
N THR A 72 5.77 11.08 -0.84
CA THR A 72 6.90 11.50 -1.68
C THR A 72 7.55 10.30 -2.36
N GLY A 73 8.16 10.50 -3.54
CA GLY A 73 8.87 9.43 -4.25
C GLY A 73 7.92 8.40 -4.86
N TYR A 74 6.88 8.86 -5.55
CA TYR A 74 5.85 7.99 -6.09
C TYR A 74 6.36 7.05 -7.19
N GLY A 75 5.78 5.86 -7.22
CA GLY A 75 5.97 4.90 -8.30
C GLY A 75 5.27 5.33 -9.60
N LEU A 76 5.56 4.60 -10.67
CA LEU A 76 4.98 4.84 -12.00
C LEU A 76 3.47 4.53 -12.02
N PRO A 77 2.67 5.22 -12.85
CA PRO A 77 1.23 5.02 -12.96
C PRO A 77 0.79 3.76 -13.72
N MET A 78 1.70 2.81 -13.94
CA MET A 78 1.50 1.60 -14.76
C MET A 78 1.16 0.40 -13.89
#